data_AF-N6YLN0-F1
#
_entry.id   AF-N6YLN0-F1
#
_cell.length_a   1.000
_cell.length_b   1.000
_cell.length_c   1.000
_cell.angle_alpha   90.00
_cell.angle_beta   90.00
_cell.angle_gamma   90.00
#
_symmetry.space_group_name_H-M   'P 1'
#
loop_
_entity.id
_entity.type
_entity.pdbx_description
1 polymer ?
#
loop_
_entity_poly.entity_id
_entity_poly.type
_entity_poly.pdbx_seq_one_letter_code
_entity_poly.pdbx_strand_id
1 'polypeptide(L)'
;DEAAERGWPALHAELARLDPEAAARLEPGDAQRIQRALEIVRLTGRPLAESYARKEDDSLPCRLLPIALAPSDRSALHARIEERFDTMLHAGLVDEVRQLRARYRLDPSMPSMRCVGYRQVWEYLDGGTGYDELRFKGIAATRQLAKRQLTWQRQFRETWPGFVELDCLRPDLPEAVLHTALRLLHDLPLHPA
;
A
#
# COMPACT_ATOMS: atom_id res chain seq x y z
N ASP A 1 -18.55 12.49 -10.08
CA ASP A 1 -19.79 12.87 -10.78
C ASP A 1 -19.81 12.38 -12.22
N GLU A 2 -18.88 12.80 -13.10
CA GLU A 2 -18.85 12.31 -14.49
C GLU A 2 -18.77 10.78 -14.66
N ALA A 3 -18.01 10.08 -13.82
CA ALA A 3 -17.93 8.61 -13.90
C ALA A 3 -19.28 7.92 -13.61
N ALA A 4 -20.13 8.53 -12.79
CA ALA A 4 -21.46 8.01 -12.49
C ALA A 4 -22.44 8.27 -13.64
N GLU A 5 -22.24 9.35 -14.40
CA GLU A 5 -23.10 9.74 -15.52
C GLU A 5 -22.70 9.07 -16.85
N ARG A 6 -21.40 8.99 -17.13
CA ARG A 6 -20.84 8.56 -18.42
C ARG A 6 -20.21 7.16 -18.37
N GLY A 7 -19.89 6.68 -17.17
CA GLY A 7 -19.18 5.42 -16.96
C GLY A 7 -17.68 5.49 -17.25
N TRP A 8 -16.93 4.55 -16.65
CA TRP A 8 -15.48 4.43 -16.84
C TRP A 8 -15.03 4.18 -18.28
N PRO A 9 -15.74 3.40 -19.12
CA PRO A 9 -15.36 3.24 -20.53
C PRO A 9 -15.35 4.57 -21.31
N ALA A 10 -16.32 5.46 -21.03
CA ALA A 10 -16.36 6.77 -21.69
C ALA A 10 -15.23 7.69 -21.23
N LEU A 11 -14.87 7.63 -19.94
CA LEU A 11 -13.72 8.36 -19.41
C LEU A 11 -12.39 7.80 -19.93
N HIS A 12 -12.27 6.49 -20.10
CA HIS A 12 -11.10 5.87 -20.74
C HIS A 12 -10.96 6.30 -22.20
N ALA A 13 -12.06 6.34 -22.96
CA ALA A 13 -12.06 6.84 -24.33
C ALA A 13 -11.67 8.34 -24.41
N GLU A 14 -12.10 9.13 -23.43
CA GLU A 14 -11.66 10.53 -23.33
C GLU A 14 -10.16 10.63 -23.02
N LEU A 15 -9.65 9.81 -22.10
CA LEU A 15 -8.23 9.73 -21.82
C LEU A 15 -7.45 9.34 -23.08
N ALA A 16 -7.94 8.39 -23.87
CA ALA A 16 -7.30 7.98 -25.12
C ALA A 16 -7.19 9.11 -26.16
N ARG A 17 -8.08 10.11 -26.10
CA ARG A 17 -8.00 11.30 -26.95
C ARG A 17 -6.99 12.34 -26.44
N LEU A 18 -6.87 12.48 -25.11
CA LEU A 18 -6.03 13.50 -24.48
C LEU A 18 -4.60 13.02 -24.21
N ASP A 19 -4.44 11.75 -23.89
CA ASP A 19 -3.19 11.05 -23.60
C ASP A 19 -3.30 9.57 -24.05
N PRO A 20 -3.09 9.31 -25.36
CA PRO A 20 -3.18 7.97 -25.92
C PRO A 20 -2.23 6.97 -25.26
N GLU A 21 -1.06 7.42 -24.82
CA GLU A 21 -0.05 6.56 -24.19
C GLU A 21 -0.50 6.11 -22.81
N ALA A 22 -1.01 7.02 -21.97
CA ALA A 22 -1.58 6.65 -20.68
C ALA A 22 -2.79 5.72 -20.83
N ALA A 23 -3.67 5.98 -21.79
CA ALA A 23 -4.84 5.13 -22.04
C ALA A 23 -4.45 3.71 -22.46
N ALA A 24 -3.39 3.54 -23.26
CA ALA A 24 -2.89 2.22 -23.65
C ALA A 24 -2.30 1.42 -22.47
N ARG A 25 -1.80 2.11 -21.44
CA ARG A 25 -1.21 1.48 -20.25
C ARG A 25 -2.20 1.20 -19.12
N LEU A 26 -3.37 1.84 -19.15
CA LEU A 26 -4.38 1.73 -18.11
C LEU A 26 -5.53 0.86 -18.58
N GLU A 27 -5.81 -0.20 -17.81
CA GLU A 27 -6.97 -1.04 -18.04
C GLU A 27 -8.26 -0.20 -17.92
N PRO A 28 -9.27 -0.40 -18.80
CA PRO A 28 -10.52 0.36 -18.74
C PRO A 28 -11.28 0.26 -17.41
N GLY A 29 -11.02 -0.80 -16.63
CA GLY A 29 -11.58 -1.00 -15.29
C GLY A 29 -10.81 -0.31 -14.16
N ASP A 30 -9.64 0.28 -14.43
CA ASP A 30 -8.80 0.94 -13.42
C ASP A 30 -9.27 2.37 -13.14
N ALA A 31 -10.48 2.45 -12.58
CA ALA A 31 -11.21 3.68 -12.26
C ALA A 31 -10.33 4.75 -11.59
N GLN A 32 -9.56 4.37 -10.58
CA GLN A 32 -8.73 5.32 -9.83
C GLN A 32 -7.60 5.90 -10.69
N ARG A 33 -6.91 5.07 -11.48
CA ARG A 33 -5.80 5.55 -12.30
C ARG A 33 -6.30 6.33 -13.51
N ILE A 34 -7.43 5.93 -14.11
CA ILE A 34 -8.07 6.69 -15.20
C ILE A 34 -8.48 8.06 -14.71
N GLN A 35 -9.17 8.14 -13.57
CA GLN A 35 -9.53 9.41 -12.95
C GLN A 35 -8.30 10.28 -12.72
N ARG A 36 -7.24 9.72 -12.11
CA ARG A 36 -6.04 10.49 -11.80
C ARG A 36 -5.32 10.99 -13.06
N ALA A 37 -5.25 10.17 -14.10
CA ALA A 37 -4.67 10.56 -15.37
C ALA A 37 -5.44 11.73 -16.00
N LEU A 38 -6.77 11.62 -16.07
CA LEU A 38 -7.63 12.69 -16.57
C LEU A 38 -7.52 13.98 -15.75
N GLU A 39 -7.48 13.89 -14.41
CA GLU A 39 -7.27 15.05 -13.55
C GLU A 39 -5.97 15.78 -13.90
N ILE A 40 -4.86 15.05 -14.03
CA ILE A 40 -3.55 15.64 -14.35
C ILE A 40 -3.60 16.27 -15.74
N VAL A 41 -4.09 15.55 -16.75
CA VAL A 41 -4.11 16.03 -18.13
C VAL A 41 -5.02 17.25 -18.29
N ARG A 42 -6.20 17.24 -17.67
CA ARG A 42 -7.13 18.39 -17.69
C ARG A 42 -6.58 19.61 -16.93
N LEU A 43 -5.88 19.41 -15.81
CA LEU A 43 -5.31 20.50 -15.01
C LEU A 43 -4.05 21.10 -15.63
N THR A 44 -3.19 20.27 -16.21
CA THR A 44 -1.88 20.70 -16.73
C THR A 44 -1.88 20.98 -18.23
N GLY A 45 -2.90 20.47 -18.95
CA GLY A 45 -2.97 20.48 -20.40
C GLY A 45 -1.93 19.56 -21.06
N ARG A 46 -1.24 18.70 -20.30
CA ARG A 46 -0.12 17.88 -20.75
C ARG A 46 -0.33 16.40 -20.47
N PRO A 47 0.26 15.51 -21.29
CA PRO A 47 0.28 14.07 -21.02
C PRO A 47 0.86 13.74 -19.63
N LEU A 48 0.38 12.64 -19.06
CA LEU A 48 0.79 12.09 -17.78
C LEU A 48 2.28 11.73 -17.76
N ALA A 49 2.80 11.20 -18.87
CA ALA A 49 4.22 10.85 -19.01
C ALA A 49 5.15 12.07 -18.79
N GLU A 50 4.78 13.24 -19.32
CA GLU A 50 5.54 14.49 -19.12
C GLU A 50 5.56 14.96 -17.66
N SER A 51 4.53 14.59 -16.89
CA SER A 51 4.46 14.91 -15.45
C SER A 51 5.34 13.97 -14.62
N TYR A 52 5.53 12.72 -15.06
CA TYR A 52 6.43 11.78 -14.41
C TYR A 52 7.90 12.01 -14.80
N ALA A 53 8.19 12.36 -16.05
CA ALA A 53 9.53 12.71 -16.51
C ALA A 53 10.14 13.88 -15.72
N ARG A 54 9.30 14.83 -15.28
CA ARG A 54 9.73 15.96 -14.44
C ARG A 54 10.10 15.57 -13.01
N LYS A 55 9.64 14.42 -12.51
CA LYS A 55 9.98 13.94 -11.16
C LYS A 55 11.34 13.26 -11.09
N GLU A 56 11.90 12.81 -12.22
CA GLU A 56 13.24 12.21 -12.22
C GLU A 56 14.35 13.22 -11.88
N ASP A 57 14.08 14.52 -12.01
CA ASP A 57 15.04 15.62 -11.74
C ASP A 57 15.01 16.10 -10.27
N ASP A 58 13.99 15.74 -9.49
CA ASP A 58 13.91 16.02 -8.05
C ASP A 58 14.60 14.89 -7.26
N SER A 59 15.93 14.79 -7.41
CA SER A 59 16.72 13.95 -6.51
C SER A 59 16.48 14.42 -5.07
N LEU A 60 16.12 13.51 -4.17
CA LEU A 60 15.95 13.84 -2.76
C LEU A 60 17.24 14.50 -2.25
N PRO A 61 17.19 15.56 -1.43
CA PRO A 61 18.37 16.24 -0.89
C PRO A 61 19.10 15.38 0.17
N CYS A 62 18.86 14.08 0.17
CA CYS A 62 19.46 13.11 1.06
C CYS A 62 19.65 11.77 0.34
N ARG A 63 20.67 11.03 0.77
CA ARG A 63 20.87 9.64 0.35
C ARG A 63 19.89 8.75 1.11
N LEU A 64 19.09 7.98 0.36
CA LEU A 64 18.25 6.94 0.94
C LEU A 64 19.09 5.70 1.28
N LEU A 65 18.80 5.09 2.42
CA LEU A 65 19.37 3.80 2.83
C LEU A 65 18.27 2.72 2.79
N PRO A 66 18.12 2.00 1.67
CA PRO A 66 17.06 1.00 1.55
C PRO A 66 17.37 -0.26 2.36
N ILE A 67 16.75 -0.35 3.55
CA ILE A 67 16.75 -1.53 4.39
C ILE A 67 15.32 -2.04 4.50
N ALA A 68 15.09 -3.28 4.08
CA ALA A 68 13.78 -3.91 4.15
C ALA A 68 13.79 -5.15 5.03
N LEU A 69 12.67 -5.41 5.69
CA LEU A 69 12.46 -6.56 6.55
C LEU A 69 11.54 -7.56 5.87
N ALA A 70 12.03 -8.76 5.58
CA ALA A 70 11.24 -9.83 4.99
C ALA A 70 11.37 -11.10 5.83
N PRO A 71 10.31 -11.87 6.06
CA PRO A 71 10.45 -13.15 6.74
C PRO A 71 11.03 -14.18 5.78
N SER A 72 12.04 -14.94 6.22
CA SER A 72 12.52 -16.12 5.50
C SER A 72 11.47 -17.24 5.46
N ASP A 73 10.63 -17.35 6.49
CA ASP A 73 9.53 -18.31 6.56
C ASP A 73 8.16 -17.63 6.56
N ARG A 74 7.37 -17.94 5.51
CA ARG A 74 6.00 -17.44 5.37
C ARG A 74 5.05 -18.05 6.40
N SER A 75 5.31 -19.27 6.87
CA SER A 75 4.44 -19.94 7.84
C SER A 75 4.51 -19.24 9.19
N ALA A 76 5.71 -18.89 9.65
CA ALA A 76 5.93 -18.07 10.84
C ALA A 76 5.23 -16.71 10.74
N LEU A 77 5.29 -16.03 9.59
CA LEU A 77 4.55 -14.78 9.38
C LEU A 77 3.04 -14.99 9.48
N HIS A 78 2.49 -16.05 8.87
CA HIS A 78 1.06 -16.33 8.90
C HIS A 78 0.56 -16.65 10.31
N ALA A 79 1.36 -17.33 11.13
CA ALA A 79 1.06 -17.62 12.53
C ALA A 79 1.04 -16.32 13.35
N ARG A 80 2.07 -15.47 13.22
CA ARG A 80 2.12 -14.15 13.88
C ARG A 80 0.96 -13.24 13.47
N ILE A 81 0.54 -13.27 12.21
CA ILE A 81 -0.64 -12.52 11.73
C ILE A 81 -1.91 -12.97 12.45
N GLU A 82 -2.09 -14.28 12.62
CA GLU A 82 -3.25 -14.87 13.28
C GLU A 82 -3.29 -14.51 14.77
N GLU A 83 -2.19 -14.76 15.49
CA GLU A 83 -2.04 -14.39 16.90
C GLU A 83 -2.26 -12.88 17.13
N ARG A 84 -1.68 -12.04 16.26
CA ARG A 84 -1.87 -10.58 16.34
C ARG A 84 -3.33 -10.19 16.11
N PHE A 85 -4.02 -10.80 15.15
CA PHE A 85 -5.41 -10.47 14.87
C PHE A 85 -6.33 -10.86 16.04
N ASP A 86 -6.09 -12.02 16.64
CA ASP A 86 -6.79 -12.46 17.84
C ASP A 86 -6.55 -11.52 19.01
N THR A 87 -5.29 -11.10 19.19
CA THR A 87 -4.93 -10.09 20.20
C THR A 87 -5.68 -8.77 19.96
N MET A 88 -5.79 -8.31 18.71
CA MET A 88 -6.55 -7.10 18.37
C MET A 88 -8.04 -7.24 18.71
N LEU A 89 -8.65 -8.39 18.40
CA LEU A 89 -10.04 -8.66 18.76
C LEU A 89 -10.24 -8.64 20.29
N HIS A 90 -9.37 -9.33 21.04
CA HIS A 90 -9.40 -9.34 22.50
C HIS A 90 -9.13 -7.96 23.12
N ALA A 91 -8.30 -7.14 22.49
CA ALA A 91 -8.02 -5.77 22.90
C ALA A 91 -9.15 -4.78 22.58
N GLY A 92 -10.27 -5.24 22.00
CA GLY A 92 -11.45 -4.40 21.77
C GLY A 92 -11.54 -3.76 20.38
N LEU A 93 -10.93 -4.36 19.35
CA LEU A 93 -11.07 -3.86 17.96
C LEU A 93 -12.53 -3.67 17.53
N VAL A 94 -13.43 -4.58 17.94
CA VAL A 94 -14.87 -4.46 17.64
C VAL A 94 -15.48 -3.22 18.30
N ASP A 95 -15.12 -2.97 19.55
CA ASP A 95 -15.61 -1.84 20.32
C ASP A 95 -15.04 -0.51 19.80
N GLU A 96 -13.77 -0.51 19.37
CA GLU A 96 -13.14 0.64 18.70
C GLU A 96 -13.96 1.07 17.47
N VAL A 97 -14.25 0.14 16.55
CA VAL A 97 -15.02 0.46 15.34
C VAL A 97 -16.46 0.84 15.68
N ARG A 98 -17.09 0.20 16.68
CA ARG A 98 -18.43 0.59 17.15
C ARG A 98 -18.43 2.04 17.67
N GLN A 99 -17.44 2.42 18.46
CA GLN A 99 -17.30 3.79 18.98
C GLN A 99 -17.07 4.80 17.85
N LEU A 100 -16.23 4.47 16.87
CA LEU A 100 -15.98 5.32 15.70
C LEU A 100 -17.28 5.57 14.92
N ARG A 101 -18.09 4.52 14.68
CA ARG A 101 -19.39 4.63 14.01
C ARG A 101 -20.39 5.50 14.79
N ALA A 102 -20.36 5.44 16.12
CA ALA A 102 -21.24 6.24 16.96
C ALA A 102 -20.82 7.71 17.01
N ARG A 103 -19.51 7.99 16.96
CA ARG A 103 -18.95 9.33 17.16
C ARG A 103 -18.86 10.15 15.87
N TYR A 104 -18.64 9.50 14.74
CA TYR A 104 -18.35 10.17 13.47
C TYR A 104 -19.32 9.73 12.37
N ARG A 105 -19.57 10.64 11.41
CA ARG A 105 -20.29 10.29 10.18
C ARG A 105 -19.35 9.53 9.25
N LEU A 106 -19.35 8.21 9.35
CA LEU A 106 -18.51 7.31 8.59
C LEU A 106 -19.36 6.48 7.62
N ASP A 107 -18.75 6.12 6.50
CA ASP A 107 -19.33 5.22 5.50
C ASP A 107 -18.29 4.13 5.12
N PRO A 108 -18.71 2.88 4.86
CA PRO A 108 -17.79 1.78 4.54
C PRO A 108 -16.93 2.02 3.28
N SER A 109 -17.32 2.93 2.37
CA SER A 109 -16.52 3.29 1.20
C SER A 109 -15.33 4.19 1.53
N MET A 110 -15.31 4.84 2.71
CA MET A 110 -14.26 5.77 3.10
C MET A 110 -12.90 5.07 3.20
N PRO A 111 -11.78 5.72 2.81
CA PRO A 111 -10.44 5.13 2.87
C PRO A 111 -10.09 4.55 4.26
N SER A 112 -10.46 5.24 5.34
CA SER A 112 -10.24 4.79 6.70
C SER A 112 -11.00 3.50 7.04
N MET A 113 -12.23 3.36 6.55
CA MET A 113 -13.08 2.19 6.82
C MET A 113 -12.74 0.99 5.92
N ARG A 114 -12.05 1.22 4.80
CA ARG A 114 -11.51 0.16 3.93
C ARG A 114 -10.24 -0.49 4.47
N CYS A 115 -9.70 -0.02 5.59
CA CYS A 115 -8.57 -0.66 6.26
C CYS A 115 -8.86 -2.12 6.61
N VAL A 116 -7.82 -2.97 6.52
CA VAL A 116 -7.91 -4.38 6.93
C VAL A 116 -8.20 -4.46 8.43
N GLY A 117 -9.11 -5.35 8.83
CA GLY A 117 -9.69 -5.39 10.17
C GLY A 117 -10.97 -4.56 10.24
N TYR A 118 -10.89 -3.27 9.96
CA TYR A 118 -12.02 -2.34 10.08
C TYR A 118 -13.16 -2.70 9.15
N ARG A 119 -12.87 -2.99 7.88
CA ARG A 119 -13.90 -3.41 6.90
C ARG A 119 -14.62 -4.68 7.36
N GLN A 120 -13.88 -5.65 7.91
CA GLN A 120 -14.48 -6.91 8.36
C GLN A 120 -15.33 -6.70 9.62
N VAL A 121 -14.86 -5.89 10.56
CA VAL A 121 -15.63 -5.53 11.76
C VAL A 121 -16.88 -4.75 11.38
N TRP A 122 -16.81 -3.87 10.38
CA TRP A 122 -17.98 -3.16 9.87
C TRP A 122 -19.04 -4.14 9.34
N GLU A 123 -18.64 -5.08 8.48
CA GLU A 123 -19.53 -6.14 7.95
C GLU A 123 -20.16 -6.97 9.08
N TYR A 124 -19.40 -7.30 10.13
CA TYR A 124 -19.90 -7.99 11.31
C TYR A 124 -20.93 -7.15 12.10
N LEU A 125 -20.63 -5.88 12.34
CA LEU A 125 -21.53 -4.96 13.06
C LEU A 125 -22.83 -4.68 12.29
N ASP A 126 -22.81 -4.80 10.96
CA ASP A 126 -24.02 -4.72 10.12
C ASP A 126 -24.79 -6.06 10.05
N GLY A 127 -24.34 -7.09 10.77
CA GLY A 127 -24.99 -8.41 10.81
C GLY A 127 -24.75 -9.27 9.56
N GLY A 128 -23.83 -8.86 8.68
CA GLY A 128 -23.52 -9.58 7.44
C GLY A 128 -22.65 -10.83 7.64
N THR A 129 -22.02 -10.99 8.81
CA THR A 129 -21.17 -12.14 9.17
C THR A 129 -21.24 -12.45 10.66
N GLY A 130 -20.89 -13.69 11.03
CA GLY A 130 -20.68 -14.08 12.43
C GLY A 130 -19.28 -13.72 12.95
N TYR A 131 -19.05 -13.85 14.26
CA TYR A 131 -17.76 -13.51 14.88
C TYR A 131 -16.59 -14.38 14.36
N ASP A 132 -16.81 -15.69 14.19
CA ASP A 132 -15.79 -16.59 13.64
C ASP A 132 -15.45 -16.25 12.19
N GLU A 133 -16.45 -15.81 11.42
CA GLU A 133 -16.27 -15.40 10.03
C GLU A 133 -15.55 -14.04 9.94
N LEU A 134 -15.84 -13.09 10.84
CA LEU A 134 -15.07 -11.87 11.03
C LEU A 134 -13.58 -12.20 11.25
N ARG A 135 -13.28 -13.09 12.21
CA ARG A 135 -11.91 -13.52 12.52
C ARG A 135 -11.24 -14.11 11.27
N PHE A 136 -11.89 -15.08 10.63
CA PHE A 136 -11.38 -15.74 9.44
C PHE A 136 -11.09 -14.74 8.30
N LYS A 137 -12.05 -13.87 7.97
CA LYS A 137 -11.92 -12.86 6.91
C LYS A 137 -10.83 -11.84 7.23
N GLY A 138 -10.72 -11.42 8.49
CA GLY A 138 -9.71 -10.45 8.94
C GLY A 138 -8.28 -10.98 8.81
N ILE A 139 -8.07 -12.23 9.24
CA ILE A 139 -6.79 -12.93 9.07
C ILE A 139 -6.46 -13.10 7.58
N ALA A 140 -7.42 -13.59 6.78
CA ALA A 140 -7.23 -13.79 5.35
C ALA A 140 -6.87 -12.48 4.63
N ALA A 141 -7.59 -11.39 4.92
CA ALA A 141 -7.32 -10.07 4.35
C ALA A 141 -5.92 -9.56 4.75
N THR A 142 -5.50 -9.79 6.00
CA THR A 142 -4.16 -9.41 6.49
C THR A 142 -3.06 -10.21 5.78
N ARG A 143 -3.25 -11.52 5.59
CA ARG A 143 -2.32 -12.37 4.81
C ARG A 143 -2.19 -11.90 3.37
N GLN A 144 -3.30 -11.51 2.74
CA GLN A 144 -3.27 -10.97 1.37
C GLN A 144 -2.57 -9.61 1.30
N LEU A 145 -2.77 -8.74 2.29
CA LEU A 145 -2.04 -7.47 2.39
C LEU A 145 -0.53 -7.72 2.52
N ALA A 146 -0.12 -8.57 3.44
CA ALA A 146 1.28 -8.92 3.64
C ALA A 146 1.91 -9.54 2.37
N LYS A 147 1.18 -10.43 1.68
CA LYS A 147 1.61 -10.98 0.38
C LYS A 147 1.86 -9.86 -0.64
N ARG A 148 0.94 -8.90 -0.78
CA ARG A 148 1.09 -7.77 -1.71
C ARG A 148 2.28 -6.88 -1.35
N GLN A 149 2.48 -6.60 -0.06
CA GLN A 149 3.64 -5.83 0.41
C GLN A 149 4.95 -6.52 0.07
N LEU A 150 5.07 -7.84 0.32
CA LEU A 150 6.26 -8.61 -0.03
C LEU A 150 6.47 -8.69 -1.56
N THR A 151 5.39 -8.83 -2.34
CA THR A 151 5.48 -8.80 -3.81
C THR A 151 5.98 -7.45 -4.31
N TRP A 152 5.47 -6.34 -3.77
CA TRP A 152 5.91 -4.99 -4.13
C TRP A 152 7.37 -4.76 -3.71
N GLN A 153 7.75 -5.15 -2.49
CA GLN A 153 9.12 -5.04 -1.99
C GLN A 153 10.15 -5.75 -2.89
N ARG A 154 9.80 -6.89 -3.50
CA ARG A 154 10.71 -7.60 -4.42
C ARG A 154 11.15 -6.74 -5.60
N GLN A 155 10.30 -5.82 -6.07
CA GLN A 155 10.62 -4.90 -7.16
C GLN A 155 11.74 -3.91 -6.78
N PHE A 156 11.92 -3.64 -5.48
CA PHE A 156 12.99 -2.74 -5.00
C PHE A 156 14.38 -3.34 -5.11
N ARG A 157 14.51 -4.67 -5.13
CA ARG A 157 15.82 -5.32 -5.34
C ARG A 157 16.45 -4.94 -6.67
N GLU A 158 15.63 -4.69 -7.68
CA GLU A 158 16.06 -4.35 -9.03
C GLU A 158 16.13 -2.83 -9.25
N THR A 159 15.29 -2.07 -8.54
CA THR A 159 15.13 -0.63 -8.80
C THR A 159 15.90 0.28 -7.85
N TRP A 160 16.33 -0.21 -6.67
CA TRP A 160 16.99 0.62 -5.66
C TRP A 160 18.45 0.18 -5.44
N PRO A 161 19.43 1.02 -5.83
CA PRO A 161 20.83 0.76 -5.54
C PRO A 161 21.09 0.61 -4.05
N GLY A 162 21.86 -0.40 -3.66
CA GLY A 162 22.21 -0.65 -2.26
C GLY A 162 21.08 -1.23 -1.40
N PHE A 163 20.00 -1.74 -2.01
CA PHE A 163 18.91 -2.40 -1.29
C PHE A 163 19.42 -3.60 -0.49
N VAL A 164 19.20 -3.57 0.83
CA VAL A 164 19.51 -4.67 1.74
C VAL A 164 18.21 -5.23 2.32
N GLU A 165 17.99 -6.52 2.10
CA GLU A 165 16.90 -7.26 2.73
C GLU A 165 17.45 -8.04 3.92
N LEU A 166 16.82 -7.88 5.08
CA LEU A 166 17.15 -8.61 6.30
C LEU A 166 15.98 -9.53 6.67
N ASP A 167 16.34 -10.76 7.10
CA ASP A 167 15.36 -11.69 7.62
C ASP A 167 14.82 -11.20 8.97
N CYS A 168 13.52 -10.91 9.02
CA CYS A 168 12.87 -10.39 10.24
C CYS A 168 12.58 -11.46 11.29
N LEU A 169 12.92 -12.72 11.02
CA LEU A 169 12.85 -13.83 11.98
C LEU A 169 14.17 -14.06 12.73
N ARG A 170 15.22 -13.30 12.39
CA ARG A 170 16.51 -13.40 13.06
C ARG A 170 16.41 -12.99 14.54
N PRO A 171 17.09 -13.70 15.45
CA PRO A 171 17.11 -13.34 16.87
C PRO A 171 17.92 -12.06 17.12
N ASP A 172 18.90 -11.75 16.28
CA ASP A 172 19.78 -10.58 16.34
C ASP A 172 19.32 -9.44 15.39
N LEU A 173 18.01 -9.37 15.10
CA LEU A 173 17.47 -8.42 14.12
C LEU A 173 17.85 -6.96 14.43
N PRO A 174 17.72 -6.44 15.67
CA PRO A 174 18.10 -5.06 15.97
C PRO A 174 19.58 -4.77 15.67
N GLU A 175 20.48 -5.67 16.06
CA GLU A 175 21.91 -5.57 15.82
C GLU A 175 22.23 -5.66 14.32
N ALA A 176 21.57 -6.56 13.60
CA ALA A 176 21.73 -6.72 12.16
C ALA A 176 21.29 -5.47 11.39
N VAL A 177 20.18 -4.85 11.79
CA VAL A 177 19.70 -3.58 11.21
C VAL A 177 20.69 -2.46 11.49
N LEU A 178 21.15 -2.32 12.74
CA LEU A 178 22.13 -1.30 13.12
C LEU A 178 23.44 -1.45 12.36
N HIS A 179 24.00 -2.65 12.31
CA HIS A 179 25.22 -2.95 11.57
C HIS A 179 25.08 -2.64 10.08
N THR A 180 23.94 -3.02 9.48
CA THR A 180 23.64 -2.73 8.09
C THR A 180 23.57 -1.23 7.83
N ALA A 181 22.89 -0.48 8.69
CA ALA A 181 22.79 0.97 8.57
C ALA A 181 24.17 1.64 8.69
N LEU A 182 24.99 1.24 9.67
CA LEU A 182 26.34 1.77 9.86
C LEU A 182 27.26 1.46 8.68
N ARG A 183 27.21 0.24 8.13
CA ARG A 183 27.98 -0.12 6.93
C ARG A 183 27.58 0.72 5.73
N LEU A 184 26.28 0.86 5.46
CA LEU A 184 25.78 1.70 4.36
C LEU A 184 26.15 3.18 4.56
N LEU A 185 26.21 3.65 5.80
CA LEU A 185 26.73 4.98 6.14
C LEU A 185 28.23 5.10 5.85
N HIS A 186 29.04 4.10 6.20
CA HIS A 186 30.49 4.14 6.07
C HIS A 186 31.02 3.89 4.65
N ASP A 187 30.30 3.16 3.80
CA ASP A 187 30.61 2.96 2.37
C ASP A 187 30.40 4.26 1.53
N LEU A 188 30.49 5.43 2.16
CA LEU A 188 30.59 6.72 1.49
C LEU A 188 31.92 6.76 0.71
N PRO A 189 31.91 6.93 -0.62
CA PRO A 189 33.09 7.50 -1.26
C PRO A 189 33.32 8.86 -0.59
N LEU A 190 34.51 9.06 -0.03
CA LEU A 190 35.01 10.39 0.32
C LEU A 190 35.02 11.20 -0.98
N HIS A 191 33.94 11.91 -1.31
CA HIS A 191 34.00 12.82 -2.44
C HIS A 191 34.95 13.96 -2.05
N PRO A 192 35.98 14.25 -2.87
CA PRO A 192 36.86 15.36 -2.63
C PRO A 192 36.05 16.66 -2.73
N ALA A 193 36.36 17.59 -1.83
CA ALA A 193 35.79 18.92 -1.75
C ALA A 193 35.95 19.73 -3.04
#